data_AF-A0A090LDF6-F1
#
_entry.id   AF-A0A090LDF6-F1
#
_cell.length_a   1.000
_cell.length_b   1.000
_cell.length_c   1.000
_cell.angle_alpha   90.00
_cell.angle_beta   90.00
_cell.angle_gamma   90.00
#
_symmetry.space_group_name_H-M   'P 1'
#
loop_
_entity.id
_entity.type
_entity.pdbx_description
1 polymer ?
#
loop_
_entity_poly.entity_id
_entity_poly.type
_entity_poly.pdbx_seq_one_letter_code
_entity_poly.pdbx_strand_id
1 'polypeptide(L)'
;MTKLLDMVESKNLPWVEKYRPDTLDDLVSHKEIVNTLTKLIDDKKLPHLLFYGPPGTGKTSTILAAAKRIYPSQKYLQTMVLELNASDDRGIGVVRDEIINFAQTKTLHSIESKKSEQYFKLVILDEADAMTKEAQGALRRVIEKFTDNVRFCIICNYLSKIIPAIQSRCTRFRFTPVDPSLIGCRLRLIVKQEKVDIDDDGEKALMNLCGGDMRRVLNILQSTHLAFGKVTEDNVYNCVGQPNPKLIENMLKILMNDDLNKGFKAINEILLNRGFALTDLIGGMLDLLLRLELAQDIIAHLIEQIAIIDKRLTQGSDEKVQLAALVSLFYETRVEKLKV
;
A
#
# COMPACT_ATOMS: atom_id res chain seq x y z
N MET A 1 17.79 -5.81 32.16
CA MET A 1 18.36 -4.91 31.13
C MET A 1 17.70 -5.11 29.77
N THR A 2 17.58 -6.34 29.25
CA THR A 2 16.96 -6.64 27.94
C THR A 2 15.51 -6.18 27.83
N LYS A 3 14.64 -6.50 28.80
CA LYS A 3 13.25 -6.00 28.83
C LYS A 3 13.11 -4.46 28.90
N LEU A 4 14.09 -3.77 29.49
CA LEU A 4 14.08 -2.30 29.60
C LEU A 4 14.55 -1.65 28.30
N LEU A 5 15.48 -2.29 27.58
CA LEU A 5 15.90 -1.88 26.24
C LEU A 5 14.80 -2.15 25.20
N ASP A 6 14.14 -3.31 25.24
CA ASP A 6 12.99 -3.63 24.38
C ASP A 6 11.82 -2.64 24.62
N MET A 7 11.56 -2.25 25.87
CA MET A 7 10.53 -1.27 26.20
C MET A 7 10.87 0.16 25.73
N VAL A 8 12.16 0.53 25.72
CA VAL A 8 12.62 1.85 25.26
C VAL A 8 12.66 1.91 23.72
N GLU A 9 13.03 0.84 23.03
CA GLU A 9 12.94 0.74 21.56
C GLU A 9 11.49 0.75 21.07
N SER A 10 10.56 0.08 21.77
CA SER A 10 9.13 0.07 21.43
C SER A 10 8.44 1.44 21.53
N LYS A 11 9.03 2.40 22.27
CA LYS A 11 8.40 3.69 22.55
C LYS A 11 8.44 4.68 21.38
N ASN A 12 9.40 4.53 20.47
CA ASN A 12 9.60 5.45 19.34
C ASN A 12 9.41 4.80 17.97
N LEU A 13 9.05 3.52 17.91
CA LEU A 13 8.76 2.85 16.64
C LEU A 13 7.49 3.44 15.99
N PRO A 14 7.51 3.74 14.68
CA PRO A 14 6.30 4.06 13.94
C PRO A 14 5.22 2.99 14.17
N TRP A 15 3.96 3.41 14.28
CA TRP A 15 2.86 2.50 14.59
C TRP A 15 2.69 1.39 13.56
N VAL A 16 3.08 1.65 12.31
CA VAL A 16 3.15 0.62 11.25
C VAL A 16 4.04 -0.56 11.65
N GLU A 17 5.19 -0.29 12.27
CA GLU A 17 6.12 -1.32 12.71
C GLU A 17 5.75 -1.89 14.07
N LYS A 18 5.34 -1.02 15.01
CA LYS A 18 4.91 -1.41 16.36
C LYS A 18 3.72 -2.38 16.34
N TYR A 19 2.78 -2.19 15.41
CA TYR A 19 1.58 -3.02 15.27
C TYR A 19 1.66 -4.02 14.12
N ARG A 20 2.85 -4.22 13.54
CA ARG A 20 3.11 -5.24 12.53
C ARG A 20 2.72 -6.62 13.12
N PRO A 21 1.89 -7.42 12.41
CA PRO A 21 1.51 -8.75 12.89
C PRO A 21 2.74 -9.62 13.18
N ASP A 22 2.79 -10.20 14.39
CA ASP A 22 3.88 -11.08 14.81
C ASP A 22 3.63 -12.53 14.42
N THR A 23 2.38 -12.96 14.46
CA THR A 23 1.96 -14.32 14.12
C THR A 23 1.00 -14.34 12.94
N LEU A 24 0.84 -15.52 12.32
CA LEU A 24 -0.13 -15.70 11.25
C LEU A 24 -1.58 -15.50 11.74
N ASP A 25 -1.84 -15.73 13.03
CA ASP A 25 -3.15 -15.54 13.64
C ASP A 25 -3.49 -14.06 13.87
N ASP A 26 -2.47 -13.20 13.96
CA ASP A 26 -2.64 -11.74 14.08
C ASP A 26 -3.02 -11.07 12.74
N LEU A 27 -2.90 -11.81 11.62
CA LEU A 27 -3.32 -11.32 10.31
C LEU A 27 -4.83 -11.38 10.20
N VAL A 28 -5.44 -10.20 10.31
CA VAL A 28 -6.88 -10.04 10.22
C VAL A 28 -7.39 -10.33 8.79
N SER A 29 -6.54 -10.18 7.77
CA SER A 29 -6.88 -10.31 6.35
C SER A 29 -6.48 -11.66 5.73
N HIS A 30 -7.10 -11.97 4.58
CA HIS A 30 -6.73 -13.10 3.70
C HIS A 30 -6.69 -14.50 4.37
N LYS A 31 -7.72 -14.82 5.18
CA LYS A 31 -7.82 -16.10 5.90
C LYS A 31 -7.56 -17.34 5.04
N GLU A 32 -8.02 -17.36 3.79
CA GLU A 32 -7.79 -18.47 2.86
C GLU A 32 -6.30 -18.66 2.51
N ILE A 33 -5.59 -17.55 2.29
CA ILE A 33 -4.15 -17.54 2.01
C ILE A 33 -3.41 -18.03 3.25
N VAL A 34 -3.73 -17.49 4.42
CA VAL A 34 -3.12 -17.88 5.70
C VAL A 34 -3.35 -19.36 5.99
N ASN A 35 -4.57 -19.87 5.79
CA ASN A 35 -4.89 -21.28 5.99
C ASN A 35 -4.14 -22.19 5.03
N THR A 36 -4.05 -21.81 3.75
CA THR A 36 -3.32 -22.58 2.73
C THR A 36 -1.82 -22.60 3.04
N LEU A 37 -1.25 -21.44 3.38
CA LEU A 37 0.15 -21.30 3.75
C LEU A 37 0.47 -22.11 5.01
N THR A 38 -0.40 -22.05 6.02
CA THR A 38 -0.27 -22.82 7.27
C THR A 38 -0.23 -24.32 6.98
N LYS A 39 -1.16 -24.83 6.16
CA LYS A 39 -1.15 -26.25 5.74
C LYS A 39 0.14 -26.63 5.01
N LEU A 40 0.62 -25.81 4.08
CA LEU A 40 1.86 -26.07 3.34
C LEU A 40 3.10 -26.10 4.25
N ILE A 41 3.12 -25.25 5.28
CA ILE A 41 4.17 -25.21 6.30
C ILE A 41 4.10 -26.46 7.17
N ASP A 42 2.93 -26.78 7.71
CA ASP A 42 2.72 -27.91 8.61
C ASP A 42 3.00 -29.25 7.90
N ASP A 43 2.66 -29.36 6.60
CA ASP A 43 2.95 -30.51 5.74
C ASP A 43 4.42 -30.59 5.28
N LYS A 44 5.26 -29.59 5.62
CA LYS A 44 6.67 -29.46 5.20
C LYS A 44 6.87 -29.49 3.67
N LYS A 45 5.86 -29.04 2.92
CA LYS A 45 5.83 -29.03 1.44
C LYS A 45 5.77 -27.61 0.89
N LEU A 46 6.39 -26.66 1.58
CA LEU A 46 6.38 -25.27 1.13
C LEU A 46 7.08 -25.15 -0.24
N PRO A 47 6.39 -24.70 -1.30
CA PRO A 47 7.00 -24.42 -2.60
C PRO A 47 7.70 -23.06 -2.58
N HIS A 48 8.28 -22.64 -3.71
CA HIS A 48 8.57 -21.22 -3.90
C HIS A 48 7.28 -20.43 -3.94
N LEU A 49 7.28 -19.23 -3.36
CA LEU A 49 6.09 -18.39 -3.18
C LEU A 49 6.25 -17.10 -3.99
N LEU A 50 5.14 -16.65 -4.57
CA LEU A 50 5.04 -15.34 -5.21
C LEU A 50 3.83 -14.59 -4.64
N PHE A 51 4.09 -13.59 -3.82
CA PHE A 51 3.08 -12.74 -3.20
C PHE A 51 2.93 -11.47 -4.02
N TYR A 52 1.72 -11.20 -4.48
CA TYR A 52 1.45 -10.01 -5.30
C TYR A 52 0.14 -9.35 -4.95
N GLY A 53 0.08 -8.02 -5.11
CA GLY A 53 -1.12 -7.24 -4.80
C GLY A 53 -0.80 -5.80 -4.42
N PRO A 54 -1.82 -4.97 -4.15
CA PRO A 54 -1.64 -3.57 -3.76
C PRO A 54 -0.74 -3.40 -2.52
N PRO A 55 -0.15 -2.20 -2.31
CA PRO A 55 0.62 -1.90 -1.10
C PRO A 55 -0.26 -2.01 0.16
N GLY A 56 0.38 -2.24 1.30
CA GLY A 56 -0.30 -2.24 2.60
C GLY A 56 -1.29 -3.38 2.87
N THR A 57 -1.34 -4.40 2.01
CA THR A 57 -2.22 -5.58 2.14
C THR A 57 -1.65 -6.69 3.04
N GLY A 58 -0.44 -6.52 3.59
CA GLY A 58 0.18 -7.45 4.53
C GLY A 58 1.08 -8.53 3.91
N LYS A 59 1.52 -8.37 2.65
CA LYS A 59 2.42 -9.33 1.96
C LYS A 59 3.69 -9.66 2.76
N THR A 60 4.48 -8.64 3.09
CA THR A 60 5.74 -8.77 3.85
C THR A 60 5.48 -9.27 5.26
N SER A 61 4.44 -8.75 5.94
CA SER A 61 4.04 -9.22 7.27
C SER A 61 3.67 -10.71 7.27
N THR A 62 2.99 -11.19 6.23
CA THR A 62 2.57 -12.59 6.11
C THR A 62 3.75 -13.55 6.03
N ILE A 63 4.75 -13.25 5.19
CA ILE A 63 5.91 -14.14 5.06
C ILE A 63 6.81 -14.10 6.30
N LEU A 64 6.94 -12.94 6.95
CA LEU A 64 7.72 -12.83 8.19
C LEU A 64 7.05 -13.58 9.35
N ALA A 65 5.73 -13.49 9.47
CA ALA A 65 4.96 -14.28 10.44
C ALA A 65 5.04 -15.78 10.13
N ALA A 66 4.98 -16.17 8.85
CA ALA A 66 5.19 -17.55 8.42
C ALA A 66 6.62 -18.05 8.75
N ALA A 67 7.64 -17.22 8.56
CA ALA A 67 9.02 -17.54 8.91
C ALA A 67 9.18 -17.77 10.42
N LYS A 68 8.56 -16.94 11.26
CA LYS A 68 8.51 -17.13 12.73
C LYS A 68 7.82 -18.45 13.12
N ARG A 69 6.84 -18.92 12.35
CA ARG A 69 6.20 -20.23 12.56
C ARG A 69 7.09 -21.40 12.11
N ILE A 70 7.81 -21.25 10.99
CA ILE A 70 8.71 -22.29 10.45
C ILE A 70 9.94 -22.47 11.37
N TYR A 71 10.49 -21.37 11.89
CA TYR A 71 11.74 -21.37 12.63
C TYR A 71 11.50 -21.11 14.13
N PRO A 72 11.78 -22.10 15.01
CA PRO A 72 11.34 -22.06 16.41
C PRO A 72 12.12 -21.09 17.32
N SER A 73 13.22 -20.50 16.86
CA SER A 73 13.98 -19.52 17.67
C SER A 73 14.50 -18.35 16.83
N GLN A 74 14.70 -17.21 17.49
CA GLN A 74 15.25 -16.00 16.87
C GLN A 74 16.61 -16.24 16.20
N LYS A 75 17.44 -17.12 16.80
CA LYS A 75 18.74 -17.51 16.24
C LYS A 75 18.58 -18.30 14.93
N TYR A 76 17.58 -19.18 14.85
CA TYR A 76 17.26 -19.86 13.60
C TYR A 76 16.77 -18.87 12.54
N LEU A 77 15.91 -17.93 12.92
CA LEU A 77 15.39 -16.92 11.99
C LEU A 77 16.53 -16.09 11.37
N GLN A 78 17.47 -15.60 12.18
CA GLN A 78 18.63 -14.83 11.70
C GLN A 78 19.61 -15.61 10.81
N THR A 79 19.65 -16.95 10.93
CA THR A 79 20.60 -17.79 10.18
C THR A 79 19.97 -18.48 8.97
N MET A 80 18.66 -18.69 8.99
CA MET A 80 17.92 -19.44 7.98
C MET A 80 17.02 -18.57 7.12
N VAL A 81 16.80 -17.31 7.48
CA VAL A 81 16.05 -16.33 6.67
C VAL A 81 16.99 -15.25 6.18
N LEU A 82 16.97 -15.00 4.87
CA LEU A 82 17.62 -13.85 4.24
C LEU A 82 16.54 -12.94 3.66
N GLU A 83 16.38 -11.75 4.21
CA GLU A 83 15.51 -10.70 3.66
C GLU A 83 16.35 -9.72 2.86
N LEU A 84 15.98 -9.49 1.60
CA LEU A 84 16.58 -8.49 0.73
C LEU A 84 15.49 -7.64 0.11
N ASN A 85 15.68 -6.32 0.13
CA ASN A 85 14.91 -5.44 -0.71
C ASN A 85 15.56 -5.38 -2.11
N ALA A 86 14.81 -5.76 -3.14
CA ALA A 86 15.32 -5.83 -4.50
C ALA A 86 15.47 -4.46 -5.18
N SER A 87 14.92 -3.39 -4.57
CA SER A 87 15.06 -2.01 -5.04
C SER A 87 16.34 -1.31 -4.59
N ASP A 88 17.11 -1.90 -3.66
CA ASP A 88 18.36 -1.30 -3.17
C ASP A 88 19.36 -1.11 -4.32
N ASP A 89 19.97 0.09 -4.40
CA ASP A 89 20.99 0.55 -5.36
C ASP A 89 22.29 -0.29 -5.39
N ARG A 90 22.35 -1.40 -4.65
CA ARG A 90 23.51 -2.28 -4.54
C ARG A 90 23.81 -3.05 -5.84
N GLY A 91 22.95 -2.95 -6.85
CA GLY A 91 23.16 -3.56 -8.15
C GLY A 91 22.83 -5.07 -8.15
N ILE A 92 22.38 -5.55 -9.30
CA ILE A 92 21.85 -6.90 -9.51
C ILE A 92 22.87 -8.00 -9.15
N GLY A 93 24.16 -7.73 -9.37
CA GLY A 93 25.24 -8.66 -9.06
C GLY A 93 25.36 -8.93 -7.56
N VAL A 94 25.25 -7.90 -6.73
CA VAL A 94 25.41 -8.02 -5.27
C VAL A 94 24.28 -8.84 -4.66
N VAL A 95 23.03 -8.58 -5.05
CA VAL A 95 21.86 -9.36 -4.60
C VAL A 95 22.03 -10.83 -4.98
N ARG A 96 22.47 -11.11 -6.21
CA ARG A 96 22.70 -12.48 -6.67
C ARG A 96 23.79 -13.17 -5.85
N ASP A 97 24.92 -12.51 -5.63
CA ASP A 97 26.06 -13.09 -4.94
C ASP A 97 25.76 -13.32 -3.45
N GLU A 98 25.04 -12.40 -2.79
CA GLU A 98 24.53 -12.59 -1.43
C GLU A 98 23.62 -13.83 -1.34
N ILE A 99 22.68 -13.99 -2.27
CA ILE A 99 21.80 -15.17 -2.32
C ILE A 99 22.61 -16.46 -2.54
N ILE A 100 23.59 -16.44 -3.45
CA ILE A 100 24.43 -17.62 -3.72
C ILE A 100 25.25 -17.99 -2.49
N ASN A 101 25.90 -17.02 -1.85
CA ASN A 101 26.70 -17.24 -0.63
C ASN A 101 25.82 -17.78 0.49
N PHE A 102 24.64 -17.19 0.68
CA PHE A 102 23.67 -17.66 1.66
C PHE A 102 23.20 -19.08 1.36
N ALA A 103 22.89 -19.41 0.09
CA ALA A 103 22.47 -20.75 -0.31
C ALA A 103 23.58 -21.80 -0.12
N GLN A 104 24.84 -21.44 -0.35
CA GLN A 104 26.00 -22.34 -0.26
C GLN A 104 26.51 -22.57 1.16
N THR A 105 26.30 -21.63 2.07
CA THR A 105 26.79 -21.74 3.45
C THR A 105 26.15 -22.96 4.13
N LYS A 106 26.93 -23.92 4.63
CA LYS A 106 26.35 -25.04 5.40
C LYS A 106 25.89 -24.54 6.77
N THR A 107 24.63 -24.76 7.12
CA THR A 107 24.11 -24.37 8.43
C THR A 107 24.77 -25.25 9.51
N LEU A 108 25.62 -24.65 10.36
CA LEU A 108 26.35 -25.31 11.45
C LEU A 108 25.43 -25.99 12.49
N HIS A 109 24.14 -25.66 12.50
CA HIS A 109 23.17 -26.12 13.51
C HIS A 109 22.50 -27.48 13.20
N SER A 110 22.90 -28.13 12.10
CA SER A 110 22.52 -29.53 11.83
C SER A 110 23.13 -30.53 12.84
N ILE A 111 24.02 -30.09 13.72
CA ILE A 111 24.80 -30.95 14.62
C ILE A 111 24.19 -31.05 16.04
N GLU A 112 23.38 -30.08 16.50
CA GLU A 112 22.89 -30.04 17.90
C GLU A 112 21.48 -30.64 18.11
N SER A 113 20.70 -30.83 17.05
CA SER A 113 19.34 -31.36 17.18
C SER A 113 19.28 -32.85 16.83
N LYS A 114 19.26 -33.71 17.84
CA LYS A 114 19.02 -35.17 17.75
C LYS A 114 17.60 -35.55 17.25
N LYS A 115 16.93 -34.70 16.49
CA LYS A 115 15.65 -34.99 15.83
C LYS A 115 15.68 -34.42 14.41
N SER A 116 15.72 -35.36 13.48
CA SER A 116 15.25 -35.43 12.09
C SER A 116 14.36 -34.31 11.51
N GLU A 117 14.64 -33.03 11.73
CA GLU A 117 13.96 -31.94 11.03
C GLU A 117 14.95 -31.14 10.20
N GLN A 118 15.04 -31.50 8.93
CA GLN A 118 15.81 -30.76 7.95
C GLN A 118 15.03 -29.49 7.58
N TYR A 119 15.35 -28.38 8.23
CA TYR A 119 14.83 -27.07 7.87
C TYR A 119 15.47 -26.60 6.55
N PHE A 120 14.65 -26.13 5.61
CA PHE A 120 15.14 -25.42 4.43
C PHE A 120 15.47 -23.96 4.78
N LYS A 121 16.30 -23.32 3.97
CA LYS A 121 16.53 -21.87 4.08
C LYS A 121 15.46 -21.09 3.34
N LEU A 122 15.10 -19.92 3.84
CA LEU A 122 14.11 -19.03 3.24
C LEU A 122 14.80 -17.75 2.75
N VAL A 123 14.61 -17.40 1.49
CA VAL A 123 15.04 -16.12 0.93
C VAL A 123 13.78 -15.31 0.61
N ILE A 124 13.67 -14.13 1.19
CA ILE A 124 12.56 -13.18 0.99
C ILE A 124 13.11 -12.05 0.13
N LEU A 125 12.52 -11.87 -1.05
CA LEU A 125 12.86 -10.78 -1.97
C LEU A 125 11.67 -9.83 -2.04
N ASP A 126 11.77 -8.69 -1.37
CA ASP A 126 10.74 -7.65 -1.42
C ASP A 126 10.97 -6.71 -2.62
N GLU A 127 9.89 -6.09 -3.10
CA GLU A 127 9.88 -5.15 -4.24
C GLU A 127 10.54 -5.70 -5.52
N ALA A 128 10.36 -6.99 -5.80
CA ALA A 128 10.96 -7.65 -6.95
C ALA A 128 10.52 -7.08 -8.32
N ASP A 129 9.44 -6.29 -8.35
CA ASP A 129 8.99 -5.56 -9.53
C ASP A 129 9.83 -4.32 -9.87
N ALA A 130 10.75 -3.91 -8.99
CA ALA A 130 11.78 -2.92 -9.28
C ALA A 130 12.98 -3.52 -10.04
N MET A 131 13.12 -4.85 -10.06
CA MET A 131 14.24 -5.52 -10.74
C MET A 131 14.13 -5.46 -12.26
N THR A 132 15.27 -5.27 -12.94
CA THR A 132 15.33 -5.40 -14.41
C THR A 132 15.04 -6.83 -14.87
N LYS A 133 14.63 -6.99 -16.13
CA LYS A 133 14.29 -8.31 -16.69
C LYS A 133 15.51 -9.25 -16.72
N GLU A 134 16.69 -8.69 -16.94
CA GLU A 134 17.97 -9.40 -16.95
C GLU A 134 18.28 -9.96 -15.55
N ALA A 135 18.04 -9.14 -14.51
CA ALA A 135 18.21 -9.53 -13.11
C ALA A 135 17.30 -10.70 -12.74
N GLN A 136 16.02 -10.59 -13.10
CA GLN A 136 15.05 -11.66 -12.90
C GLN A 136 15.44 -12.93 -13.67
N GLY A 137 16.00 -12.78 -14.88
CA GLY A 137 16.55 -13.90 -15.66
C GLY A 137 17.70 -14.62 -14.95
N ALA A 138 18.58 -13.87 -14.28
CA ALA A 138 19.65 -14.45 -13.46
C ALA A 138 19.11 -15.12 -12.19
N LEU A 139 18.17 -14.47 -11.49
CA LEU A 139 17.51 -15.00 -10.31
C LEU A 139 16.79 -16.33 -10.60
N ARG A 140 16.13 -16.46 -11.75
CA ARG A 140 15.51 -17.72 -12.19
C ARG A 140 16.50 -18.90 -12.14
N ARG A 141 17.74 -18.71 -12.62
CA ARG A 141 18.76 -19.78 -12.60
C ARG A 141 19.16 -20.15 -11.18
N VAL A 142 19.19 -19.18 -10.27
CA VAL A 142 19.48 -19.39 -8.85
C VAL A 142 18.35 -20.17 -8.18
N ILE A 143 17.10 -19.81 -8.45
CA ILE A 143 15.90 -20.52 -7.95
C ILE A 143 15.94 -21.99 -8.39
N GLU A 144 16.21 -22.26 -9.66
CA GLU A 144 16.31 -23.64 -10.18
C GLU A 144 17.47 -24.42 -9.54
N LYS A 145 18.64 -23.79 -9.39
CA LYS A 145 19.84 -24.44 -8.87
C LYS A 145 19.74 -24.83 -7.40
N PHE A 146 19.06 -24.02 -6.59
CA PHE A 146 19.02 -24.20 -5.13
C PHE A 146 17.65 -24.67 -4.61
N THR A 147 16.79 -25.18 -5.48
CA THR A 147 15.43 -25.62 -5.13
C THR A 147 15.40 -26.73 -4.09
N ASP A 148 16.46 -27.53 -3.93
CA ASP A 148 16.47 -28.61 -2.94
C ASP A 148 16.62 -28.10 -1.50
N ASN A 149 17.41 -27.04 -1.29
CA ASN A 149 17.81 -26.58 0.04
C ASN A 149 17.24 -25.21 0.43
N VAL A 150 16.81 -24.42 -0.56
CA VAL A 150 16.33 -23.04 -0.38
C VAL A 150 14.91 -22.91 -0.91
N ARG A 151 14.08 -22.14 -0.21
CA ARG A 151 12.77 -21.68 -0.68
C ARG A 151 12.82 -20.17 -0.86
N PHE A 152 12.27 -19.70 -1.97
CA PHE A 152 12.17 -18.28 -2.27
C PHE A 152 10.75 -17.81 -2.02
N CYS A 153 10.60 -16.64 -1.41
CA CYS A 153 9.37 -15.88 -1.38
C CYS A 153 9.62 -14.54 -2.07
N ILE A 154 9.00 -14.36 -3.23
CA ILE A 154 9.13 -13.15 -4.04
C ILE A 154 7.89 -12.30 -3.79
N ILE A 155 8.08 -11.03 -3.44
CA ILE A 155 7.00 -10.08 -3.17
C ILE A 155 7.06 -8.98 -4.22
N CYS A 156 5.91 -8.64 -4.79
CA CYS A 156 5.80 -7.53 -5.74
C CYS A 156 4.43 -6.85 -5.66
N ASN A 157 4.31 -5.65 -6.21
CA ASN A 157 3.00 -5.00 -6.33
C ASN A 157 2.31 -5.42 -7.64
N TYR A 158 3.07 -5.46 -8.74
CA TYR A 158 2.55 -5.76 -10.08
C TYR A 158 3.09 -7.08 -10.63
N LEU A 159 2.20 -8.06 -10.78
CA LEU A 159 2.57 -9.36 -11.37
C LEU A 159 3.09 -9.23 -12.81
N SER A 160 2.59 -8.27 -13.58
CA SER A 160 3.01 -8.01 -14.97
C SER A 160 4.48 -7.60 -15.11
N LYS A 161 5.09 -7.08 -14.05
CA LYS A 161 6.52 -6.71 -14.02
C LYS A 161 7.45 -7.89 -13.74
N ILE A 162 6.89 -9.05 -13.35
CA ILE A 162 7.66 -10.28 -13.09
C ILE A 162 7.67 -11.16 -14.34
N ILE A 163 8.84 -11.64 -14.75
CA ILE A 163 8.97 -12.48 -15.95
C ILE A 163 8.18 -13.80 -15.79
N PRO A 164 7.54 -14.31 -16.87
CA PRO A 164 6.76 -15.55 -16.80
C PRO A 164 7.56 -16.77 -16.29
N ALA A 165 8.88 -16.79 -16.52
CA ALA A 165 9.74 -17.86 -16.07
C ALA A 165 9.86 -17.95 -14.53
N ILE A 166 9.81 -16.82 -13.81
CA ILE A 166 9.76 -16.86 -12.34
C ILE A 166 8.35 -17.27 -11.89
N GLN A 167 7.32 -16.71 -12.53
CA GLN A 167 5.92 -16.99 -12.18
C GLN A 167 5.59 -18.49 -12.25
N SER A 168 6.11 -19.21 -13.25
CA SER A 168 5.82 -20.64 -13.42
C SER A 168 6.50 -21.54 -12.39
N ARG A 169 7.50 -21.04 -11.66
CA ARG A 169 8.24 -21.79 -10.62
C ARG A 169 7.73 -21.53 -9.22
N CYS A 170 6.80 -20.59 -9.06
CA CYS A 170 6.31 -20.15 -7.76
C CYS A 170 4.80 -20.37 -7.65
N THR A 171 4.34 -20.79 -6.46
CA THR A 171 2.92 -20.77 -6.09
C THR A 171 2.50 -19.33 -5.83
N ARG A 172 1.44 -18.90 -6.51
CA ARG A 172 1.01 -17.51 -6.55
C ARG A 172 -0.07 -17.26 -5.51
N PHE A 173 0.13 -16.24 -4.69
CA PHE A 173 -0.85 -15.75 -3.72
C PHE A 173 -1.19 -14.29 -4.02
N ARG A 174 -2.46 -14.05 -4.34
CA ARG A 174 -2.98 -12.73 -4.65
C ARG A 174 -3.54 -12.07 -3.40
N PHE A 175 -2.89 -11.02 -2.95
CA PHE A 175 -3.37 -10.16 -1.87
C PHE A 175 -4.29 -9.10 -2.48
N THR A 176 -5.56 -9.13 -2.11
CA THR A 176 -6.53 -8.07 -2.46
C THR A 176 -6.43 -6.91 -1.47
N PRO A 177 -6.99 -5.73 -1.77
CA PRO A 177 -7.21 -4.70 -0.76
C PRO A 177 -7.90 -5.28 0.47
N VAL A 178 -7.50 -4.83 1.66
CA VAL A 178 -8.09 -5.33 2.91
C VAL A 178 -9.51 -4.77 3.06
N ASP A 179 -10.42 -5.62 3.55
CA ASP A 179 -11.79 -5.21 3.79
C ASP A 179 -11.86 -4.05 4.81
N PRO A 180 -12.57 -2.95 4.52
CA PRO A 180 -12.71 -1.81 5.42
C PRO A 180 -13.19 -2.19 6.83
N SER A 181 -14.07 -3.19 6.96
CA SER A 181 -14.56 -3.64 8.27
C SER A 181 -13.45 -4.23 9.15
N LEU A 182 -12.50 -4.95 8.54
CA LEU A 182 -11.37 -5.56 9.22
C LEU A 182 -10.34 -4.50 9.64
N ILE A 183 -10.08 -3.53 8.77
CA ILE A 183 -9.24 -2.36 9.08
C ILE A 183 -9.84 -1.59 10.25
N GLY A 184 -11.14 -1.28 10.22
CA GLY A 184 -11.82 -0.58 11.31
C GLY A 184 -11.74 -1.32 12.64
N CYS A 185 -11.87 -2.66 12.62
CA CYS A 185 -11.67 -3.47 13.82
C CYS A 185 -10.25 -3.33 14.40
N ARG A 186 -9.23 -3.41 13.55
CA ARG A 186 -7.82 -3.28 13.98
C ARG A 186 -7.51 -1.85 14.43
N LEU A 187 -8.05 -0.85 13.74
CA LEU A 187 -7.92 0.57 14.07
C LEU A 187 -8.42 0.85 15.49
N ARG A 188 -9.62 0.39 15.85
CA ARG A 188 -10.19 0.58 17.19
C ARG A 188 -9.37 -0.08 18.30
N LEU A 189 -8.72 -1.21 18.02
CA LEU A 189 -7.79 -1.83 18.99
C LEU A 189 -6.60 -0.91 19.27
N ILE A 190 -6.01 -0.35 18.21
CA ILE A 190 -4.84 0.54 18.30
C ILE A 190 -5.21 1.86 18.97
N VAL A 191 -6.35 2.46 18.61
CA VAL A 191 -6.88 3.67 19.27
C VAL A 191 -7.02 3.47 20.77
N LYS A 192 -7.51 2.30 21.22
CA LYS A 192 -7.62 1.98 22.66
C LYS A 192 -6.26 1.79 23.33
N GLN A 193 -5.30 1.16 22.65
CA GLN A 193 -3.97 0.88 23.19
C GLN A 193 -3.12 2.16 23.31
N GLU A 194 -3.20 3.05 22.33
CA GLU A 194 -2.48 4.34 22.31
C GLU A 194 -3.26 5.47 22.98
N LYS A 195 -4.54 5.24 23.37
CA LYS A 195 -5.44 6.25 23.96
C LYS A 195 -5.61 7.49 23.08
N VAL A 196 -5.83 7.26 21.78
CA VAL A 196 -6.06 8.34 20.80
C VAL A 196 -7.45 8.93 20.99
N ASP A 197 -7.55 10.25 21.05
CA ASP A 197 -8.83 10.97 20.99
C ASP A 197 -9.28 11.07 19.53
N ILE A 198 -10.28 10.27 19.15
CA ILE A 198 -10.84 10.19 17.80
C ILE A 198 -12.36 10.28 17.86
N ASP A 199 -12.95 11.06 16.95
CA ASP A 199 -14.40 11.11 16.76
C ASP A 199 -14.85 10.21 15.60
N ASP A 200 -16.15 9.94 15.52
CA ASP A 200 -16.73 9.04 14.51
C ASP A 200 -16.48 9.54 13.08
N ASP A 201 -16.42 10.86 12.88
CA ASP A 201 -16.20 11.46 11.56
C ASP A 201 -14.71 11.38 11.15
N GLY A 202 -13.79 11.48 12.11
CA GLY A 202 -12.37 11.20 11.93
C GLY A 202 -12.10 9.73 11.60
N GLU A 203 -12.80 8.78 12.27
CA GLU A 203 -12.73 7.35 11.90
C GLU A 203 -13.21 7.15 10.46
N LYS A 204 -14.36 7.72 10.07
CA LYS A 204 -14.86 7.64 8.68
C LYS A 204 -13.88 8.25 7.67
N ALA A 205 -13.30 9.41 7.98
CA ALA A 205 -12.32 10.07 7.12
C ALA A 205 -11.08 9.19 6.87
N LEU A 206 -10.54 8.57 7.93
CA LEU A 206 -9.44 7.61 7.81
C LEU A 206 -9.81 6.41 6.93
N MET A 207 -11.02 5.88 7.12
CA MET A 207 -11.52 4.75 6.34
C MET A 207 -11.71 5.08 4.86
N ASN A 208 -12.19 6.29 4.54
CA ASN A 208 -12.32 6.78 3.17
C ASN A 208 -10.95 6.93 2.48
N LEU A 209 -9.95 7.42 3.22
CA LEU A 209 -8.58 7.63 2.70
C LEU A 209 -7.75 6.35 2.62
N CYS A 210 -8.17 5.27 3.30
CA CYS A 210 -7.43 4.01 3.39
C CYS A 210 -7.24 3.33 2.03
N GLY A 211 -8.30 3.23 1.21
CA GLY A 211 -8.28 2.45 -0.03
C GLY A 211 -7.92 0.96 0.16
N GLY A 212 -8.13 0.40 1.36
CA GLY A 212 -7.73 -0.97 1.71
C GLY A 212 -6.24 -1.15 2.05
N ASP A 213 -5.49 -0.06 2.26
CA ASP A 213 -4.10 -0.04 2.71
C ASP A 213 -4.02 0.23 4.23
N MET A 214 -3.65 -0.79 5.01
CA MET A 214 -3.52 -0.69 6.47
C MET A 214 -2.35 0.21 6.89
N ARG A 215 -1.25 0.20 6.14
CA ARG A 215 -0.07 1.02 6.43
C ARG A 215 -0.41 2.50 6.31
N ARG A 216 -1.14 2.86 5.26
CA ARG A 216 -1.62 4.23 5.04
C ARG A 216 -2.47 4.71 6.21
N VAL A 217 -3.43 3.91 6.67
CA VAL A 217 -4.29 4.28 7.81
C VAL A 217 -3.49 4.53 9.07
N LEU A 218 -2.55 3.65 9.42
CA LEU A 218 -1.74 3.81 10.62
C LEU A 218 -0.83 5.04 10.55
N ASN A 219 -0.25 5.32 9.39
CA ASN A 219 0.55 6.52 9.18
C ASN A 219 -0.30 7.78 9.36
N ILE A 220 -1.48 7.85 8.73
CA ILE A 220 -2.35 9.03 8.84
C ILE A 220 -2.84 9.21 10.28
N LEU A 221 -3.27 8.13 10.95
CA LEU A 221 -3.70 8.18 12.35
C LEU A 221 -2.58 8.69 13.26
N GLN A 222 -1.37 8.11 13.13
CA GLN A 222 -0.22 8.51 13.95
C GLN A 222 0.16 9.97 13.70
N SER A 223 0.28 10.38 12.44
CA SER A 223 0.64 11.75 12.07
C SER A 223 -0.41 12.75 12.55
N THR A 224 -1.71 12.44 12.40
CA THR A 224 -2.80 13.32 12.84
C THR A 224 -2.82 13.47 14.36
N HIS A 225 -2.64 12.36 15.09
CA HIS A 225 -2.59 12.38 16.54
C HIS A 225 -1.38 13.19 17.07
N LEU A 226 -0.21 13.02 16.46
CA LEU A 226 1.00 13.76 16.86
C LEU A 226 0.92 15.25 16.51
N ALA A 227 0.29 15.61 15.39
CA ALA A 227 0.21 16.99 14.92
C ALA A 227 -0.88 17.80 15.65
N PHE A 228 -2.06 17.21 15.87
CA PHE A 228 -3.25 17.95 16.33
C PHE A 228 -3.79 17.45 17.68
N GLY A 229 -3.29 16.34 18.22
CA GLY A 229 -3.78 15.70 19.44
C GLY A 229 -5.08 14.92 19.23
N LYS A 230 -6.10 15.59 18.67
CA LYS A 230 -7.42 15.02 18.36
C LYS A 230 -7.58 14.70 16.88
N VAL A 231 -8.08 13.52 16.59
CA VAL A 231 -8.34 13.01 15.23
C VAL A 231 -9.80 13.32 14.87
N THR A 232 -9.99 14.38 14.09
CA THR A 232 -11.27 14.80 13.50
C THR A 232 -11.20 14.72 11.97
N GLU A 233 -12.35 14.77 11.28
CA GLU A 233 -12.38 14.79 9.80
C GLU A 233 -11.44 15.86 9.20
N ASP A 234 -11.54 17.11 9.66
CA ASP A 234 -10.73 18.21 9.14
C ASP A 234 -9.24 18.02 9.42
N ASN A 235 -8.87 17.55 10.62
CA ASN A 235 -7.47 17.33 10.97
C ASN A 235 -6.85 16.20 10.13
N VAL A 236 -7.63 15.16 9.82
CA VAL A 236 -7.20 14.05 8.96
C VAL A 236 -6.91 14.55 7.54
N TYR A 237 -7.84 15.27 6.91
CA TYR A 237 -7.65 15.81 5.56
C TYR A 237 -6.52 16.84 5.49
N ASN A 238 -6.41 17.73 6.48
CA ASN A 238 -5.31 18.69 6.57
C ASN A 238 -3.96 17.99 6.75
N CYS A 239 -3.88 16.91 7.53
CA CYS A 239 -2.65 16.14 7.73
C CYS A 239 -2.15 15.49 6.43
N VAL A 240 -3.06 15.02 5.58
CA VAL A 240 -2.72 14.38 4.30
C VAL A 240 -2.50 15.43 3.19
N GLY A 241 -2.90 16.68 3.42
CA GLY A 241 -2.86 17.74 2.42
C GLY A 241 -3.90 17.54 1.32
N GLN A 242 -4.99 16.82 1.60
CA GLN A 242 -6.07 16.58 0.64
C GLN A 242 -7.29 17.45 0.93
N PRO A 243 -8.03 17.90 -0.10
CA PRO A 243 -9.25 18.66 0.08
C PRO A 243 -10.33 17.81 0.75
N ASN A 244 -10.99 18.37 1.77
CA ASN A 244 -12.17 17.75 2.39
C ASN A 244 -13.29 17.58 1.32
N PRO A 245 -14.02 16.44 1.29
CA PRO A 245 -15.15 16.23 0.38
C PRO A 245 -16.15 17.39 0.33
N LYS A 246 -16.45 18.03 1.47
CA LYS A 246 -17.33 19.22 1.56
C LYS A 246 -16.81 20.39 0.73
N LEU A 247 -15.48 20.55 0.66
CA LEU A 247 -14.84 21.59 -0.15
C LEU A 247 -15.02 21.28 -1.64
N ILE A 248 -14.84 20.03 -2.06
CA ILE A 248 -15.01 19.60 -3.44
C ILE A 248 -16.48 19.75 -3.88
N GLU A 249 -17.43 19.39 -3.01
CA GLU A 249 -18.86 19.62 -3.26
C GLU A 249 -19.17 21.12 -3.46
N ASN A 250 -18.59 22.00 -2.65
CA ASN A 250 -18.76 23.44 -2.82
C ASN A 250 -18.15 23.94 -4.14
N MET A 251 -17.00 23.40 -4.56
CA MET A 251 -16.42 23.73 -5.87
C MET A 251 -17.26 23.24 -7.04
N LEU A 252 -17.81 22.03 -6.94
CA LEU A 252 -18.74 21.52 -7.95
C LEU A 252 -19.99 22.41 -8.04
N LYS A 253 -20.53 22.89 -6.92
CA LYS A 253 -21.64 23.86 -6.92
C LYS A 253 -21.26 25.17 -7.62
N ILE A 254 -20.05 25.68 -7.40
CA ILE A 254 -19.53 26.87 -8.09
C ILE A 254 -19.45 26.60 -9.61
N LEU A 255 -18.84 25.49 -10.02
CA LEU A 255 -18.72 25.11 -11.44
C LEU A 255 -20.09 24.94 -12.12
N MET A 256 -21.07 24.37 -11.40
CA MET A 256 -22.40 24.09 -11.93
C MET A 256 -23.34 25.31 -11.94
N ASN A 257 -23.07 26.38 -11.19
CA ASN A 257 -24.01 27.51 -11.06
C ASN A 257 -23.43 28.89 -11.43
N ASP A 258 -22.13 29.12 -11.23
CA ASP A 258 -21.54 30.45 -11.41
C ASP A 258 -21.10 30.74 -12.85
N ASP A 259 -20.91 32.02 -13.15
CA ASP A 259 -20.33 32.50 -14.41
C ASP A 259 -18.84 32.15 -14.49
N LEU A 260 -18.31 31.97 -15.71
CA LEU A 260 -16.91 31.60 -15.98
C LEU A 260 -15.89 32.43 -15.16
N ASN A 261 -16.00 33.76 -15.18
CA ASN A 261 -15.07 34.65 -14.47
C ASN A 261 -15.17 34.54 -12.94
N LYS A 262 -16.38 34.35 -12.41
CA LYS A 262 -16.61 34.23 -10.95
C LYS A 262 -16.12 32.88 -10.47
N GLY A 263 -16.47 31.80 -11.17
CA GLY A 263 -16.05 30.45 -10.85
C GLY A 263 -14.53 30.29 -10.89
N PHE A 264 -13.87 30.83 -11.92
CA PHE A 264 -12.41 30.82 -12.00
C PHE A 264 -11.75 31.51 -10.81
N LYS A 265 -12.19 32.73 -10.48
CA LYS A 265 -11.62 33.48 -9.33
C LYS A 265 -11.84 32.76 -8.01
N ALA A 266 -13.05 32.28 -7.75
CA ALA A 266 -13.39 31.60 -6.51
C ALA A 266 -12.56 30.32 -6.32
N ILE A 267 -12.46 29.47 -7.34
CA ILE A 267 -11.70 28.22 -7.25
C ILE A 267 -10.19 28.51 -7.15
N ASN A 268 -9.68 29.46 -7.94
CA ASN A 268 -8.28 29.86 -7.88
C ASN A 268 -7.89 30.43 -6.49
N GLU A 269 -8.76 31.22 -5.86
CA GLU A 269 -8.55 31.70 -4.49
C GLU A 269 -8.53 30.55 -3.48
N ILE A 270 -9.42 29.56 -3.60
CA ILE A 270 -9.41 28.40 -2.71
C ILE A 270 -8.11 27.61 -2.85
N LEU A 271 -7.66 27.37 -4.08
CA LEU A 271 -6.40 26.68 -4.37
C LEU A 271 -5.21 27.41 -3.76
N LEU A 272 -5.10 28.72 -4.00
CA LEU A 272 -3.98 29.54 -3.50
C LEU A 272 -3.96 29.66 -1.98
N ASN A 273 -5.12 29.86 -1.35
CA ASN A 273 -5.20 30.08 0.10
C ASN A 273 -4.94 28.80 0.90
N ARG A 274 -5.31 27.63 0.36
CA ARG A 274 -5.14 26.33 1.04
C ARG A 274 -3.94 25.53 0.55
N GLY A 275 -3.31 25.94 -0.54
CA GLY A 275 -2.13 25.28 -1.10
C GLY A 275 -2.42 23.91 -1.72
N PHE A 276 -3.64 23.67 -2.20
CA PHE A 276 -3.99 22.44 -2.89
C PHE A 276 -3.55 22.49 -4.36
N ALA A 277 -3.26 21.32 -4.94
CA ALA A 277 -3.11 21.19 -6.38
C ALA A 277 -4.46 20.89 -7.04
N LEU A 278 -4.64 21.33 -8.28
CA LEU A 278 -5.82 21.06 -9.10
C LEU A 278 -6.01 19.55 -9.33
N THR A 279 -4.92 18.78 -9.37
CA THR A 279 -4.96 17.31 -9.47
C THR A 279 -5.67 16.67 -8.28
N ASP A 280 -5.50 17.21 -7.07
CA ASP A 280 -6.14 16.67 -5.86
C ASP A 280 -7.65 16.91 -5.90
N LEU A 281 -8.07 18.04 -6.47
CA LEU A 281 -9.49 18.35 -6.68
C LEU A 281 -10.10 17.42 -7.72
N ILE A 282 -9.46 17.29 -8.88
CA ILE A 282 -9.95 16.45 -9.98
C ILE A 282 -10.12 14.99 -9.51
N GLY A 283 -9.16 14.47 -8.75
CA GLY A 283 -9.25 13.13 -8.18
C GLY A 283 -10.48 12.92 -7.29
N GLY A 284 -10.85 13.91 -6.48
CA GLY A 284 -12.03 13.86 -5.62
C GLY A 284 -13.36 14.17 -6.32
N MET A 285 -13.33 14.79 -7.51
CA MET A 285 -14.55 15.14 -8.25
C MET A 285 -15.22 13.93 -8.89
N LEU A 286 -14.48 12.89 -9.30
CA LEU A 286 -15.04 11.77 -10.05
C LEU A 286 -16.17 11.06 -9.30
N ASP A 287 -15.95 10.73 -8.02
CA ASP A 287 -16.94 10.05 -7.19
C ASP A 287 -18.20 10.90 -6.96
N LEU A 288 -18.04 12.23 -6.91
CA LEU A 288 -19.15 13.16 -6.75
C LEU A 288 -19.90 13.36 -8.06
N LEU A 289 -19.22 13.44 -9.21
CA LEU A 289 -19.83 13.56 -10.53
C LEU A 289 -20.73 12.36 -10.85
N LEU A 290 -20.30 11.14 -10.50
CA LEU A 290 -21.08 9.93 -10.68
C LEU A 290 -22.35 9.88 -9.80
N ARG A 291 -22.42 10.71 -8.75
CA ARG A 291 -23.61 10.84 -7.88
C ARG A 291 -24.54 11.97 -8.29
N LEU A 292 -24.16 12.81 -9.26
CA LEU A 292 -25.02 13.90 -9.72
C LEU A 292 -26.22 13.35 -10.48
N GLU A 293 -27.39 13.95 -10.25
CA GLU A 293 -28.63 13.64 -10.95
C GLU A 293 -28.68 14.34 -12.33
N LEU A 294 -27.73 14.00 -13.21
CA LEU A 294 -27.64 14.52 -14.58
C LEU A 294 -27.85 13.40 -15.61
N ALA A 295 -28.18 13.77 -16.84
CA ALA A 295 -28.26 12.82 -17.95
C ALA A 295 -26.91 12.12 -18.17
N GLN A 296 -26.95 10.81 -18.44
CA GLN A 296 -25.74 9.98 -18.58
C GLN A 296 -24.78 10.50 -19.67
N ASP A 297 -25.31 11.02 -20.78
CA ASP A 297 -24.50 11.59 -21.87
C ASP A 297 -23.71 12.84 -21.45
N ILE A 298 -24.25 13.59 -20.48
CA ILE A 298 -23.60 14.78 -19.91
C ILE A 298 -22.49 14.36 -18.97
N ILE A 299 -22.79 13.41 -18.07
CA ILE A 299 -21.80 12.86 -17.12
C ILE A 299 -20.63 12.22 -17.89
N ALA A 300 -20.92 11.42 -18.92
CA ALA A 300 -19.91 10.79 -19.76
C ALA A 300 -18.99 11.82 -20.42
N HIS A 301 -19.58 12.89 -20.98
CA HIS A 301 -18.81 13.97 -21.60
C HIS A 301 -17.91 14.71 -20.60
N LEU A 302 -18.43 15.04 -19.42
CA LEU A 302 -17.64 15.69 -18.37
C LEU A 302 -16.46 14.82 -17.93
N ILE A 303 -16.69 13.53 -17.71
CA ILE A 303 -15.64 12.57 -17.31
C ILE A 303 -14.54 12.48 -18.37
N GLU A 304 -14.91 12.38 -19.65
CA GLU A 304 -13.94 12.32 -20.75
C GLU A 304 -13.06 13.57 -20.81
N GLN A 305 -13.65 14.75 -20.70
CA GLN A 305 -12.91 16.01 -20.77
C GLN A 305 -12.05 16.24 -19.52
N ILE A 306 -12.54 15.88 -18.34
CA ILE A 306 -11.75 15.93 -17.10
C ILE A 306 -10.55 14.99 -17.18
N ALA A 307 -10.69 13.79 -17.78
CA ALA A 307 -9.57 12.88 -17.98
C ALA A 307 -8.48 13.46 -18.91
N ILE A 308 -8.87 14.26 -19.90
CA ILE A 308 -7.92 14.98 -20.76
C ILE A 308 -7.17 16.07 -19.96
N ILE A 309 -7.87 16.80 -19.09
CA ILE A 309 -7.27 17.80 -18.21
C ILE A 309 -6.29 17.14 -17.24
N ASP A 310 -6.68 16.04 -16.60
CA ASP A 310 -5.81 15.26 -15.69
C ASP A 310 -4.53 14.78 -16.40
N LYS A 311 -4.68 14.24 -17.63
CA LYS A 311 -3.53 13.87 -18.46
C LYS A 311 -2.59 15.05 -18.74
N ARG A 312 -3.11 16.25 -19.01
CA ARG A 312 -2.27 17.44 -19.27
C ARG A 312 -1.51 17.86 -18.01
N LEU A 313 -2.19 17.85 -16.85
CA LEU A 313 -1.58 18.17 -15.57
C LEU A 313 -0.43 17.21 -15.23
N THR A 314 -0.61 15.90 -15.43
CA THR A 314 0.45 14.90 -15.22
C THR A 314 1.65 15.06 -16.17
N GLN A 315 1.49 15.76 -17.30
CA GLN A 315 2.55 16.09 -18.25
C GLN A 315 3.27 17.42 -17.94
N GLY A 316 2.91 18.10 -16.86
CA GLY A 316 3.55 19.35 -16.44
C GLY A 316 3.01 20.60 -17.15
N SER A 317 1.76 20.57 -17.62
CA SER A 317 1.11 21.77 -18.18
C SER A 317 0.83 22.84 -17.12
N ASP A 318 0.68 24.10 -17.55
CA ASP A 318 0.31 25.22 -16.66
C ASP A 318 -1.05 24.98 -15.99
N GLU A 319 -1.05 24.99 -14.65
CA GLU A 319 -2.21 24.69 -13.81
C GLU A 319 -3.32 25.75 -13.92
N LYS A 320 -2.98 27.03 -14.09
CA LYS A 320 -3.99 28.10 -14.24
C LYS A 320 -4.73 27.95 -15.57
N VAL A 321 -4.02 27.58 -16.63
CA VAL A 321 -4.63 27.30 -17.94
C VAL A 321 -5.56 26.09 -17.83
N GLN A 322 -5.14 25.02 -17.15
CA GLN A 322 -6.00 23.86 -16.95
C GLN A 322 -7.21 24.15 -16.05
N LEU A 323 -7.08 25.00 -15.04
CA LEU A 323 -8.20 25.47 -14.24
C LEU A 323 -9.21 26.25 -15.09
N ALA A 324 -8.73 27.16 -15.96
CA ALA A 324 -9.60 27.88 -16.87
C ALA A 324 -10.33 26.94 -17.83
N ALA A 325 -9.64 25.91 -18.34
CA ALA A 325 -10.24 24.88 -19.18
C ALA A 325 -11.32 24.08 -18.42
N LEU A 326 -11.08 23.74 -17.15
CA LEU A 326 -12.06 23.06 -16.31
C LEU A 326 -13.31 23.92 -16.11
N VAL A 327 -13.15 25.20 -15.78
CA VAL A 327 -14.30 26.11 -15.61
C VAL A 327 -15.06 26.30 -16.92
N SER A 328 -14.35 26.44 -18.05
CA SER A 328 -14.97 26.55 -19.39
C SER A 328 -15.80 25.32 -19.72
N LEU A 329 -15.28 24.12 -19.46
CA LEU A 329 -15.96 22.85 -19.71
C LEU A 329 -17.33 22.79 -19.02
N PHE A 330 -17.38 23.13 -17.73
CA PHE A 330 -18.64 23.12 -16.97
C PHE A 330 -19.60 24.20 -17.46
N TYR A 331 -19.09 25.38 -17.79
CA TYR A 331 -19.89 26.47 -18.33
C TYR A 331 -20.51 26.12 -19.70
N GLU A 332 -19.71 25.62 -20.65
CA GLU A 332 -20.17 25.16 -21.97
C GLU A 332 -21.21 24.04 -21.86
N THR A 333 -20.94 23.06 -20.98
CA THR A 333 -21.87 21.95 -20.75
C THR A 333 -23.24 22.43 -20.27
N ARG A 334 -23.28 23.48 -19.43
CA ARG A 334 -24.54 24.07 -18.97
C ARG A 334 -25.28 24.79 -20.09
N VAL A 335 -24.57 25.66 -20.80
CA VAL A 335 -25.15 26.49 -21.88
C VAL A 335 -25.67 25.61 -23.03
N GLU A 336 -24.90 24.61 -23.45
CA GLU A 336 -25.22 23.79 -24.63
C GLU A 336 -26.15 22.62 -24.32
N LYS A 337 -25.90 21.89 -23.22
CA LYS A 337 -26.59 20.63 -22.93
C LYS A 337 -27.69 20.74 -21.89
N LEU A 338 -27.53 21.62 -20.89
CA LEU A 338 -28.56 21.83 -19.87
C LEU A 338 -29.53 22.96 -20.23
N LYS A 339 -29.14 23.87 -21.14
CA LYS A 339 -29.90 25.08 -21.52
C LYS A 339 -30.25 25.96 -20.30
N VAL A 340 -29.37 26.01 -19.30
CA VAL A 340 -29.50 26.80 -18.07
C VAL A 340 -28.30 27.71 -17.89
#